data_AF-A0A820V7Y0-F1
#
_entry.id   AF-A0A820V7Y0-F1
#
_cell.length_a   1.000
_cell.length_b   1.000
_cell.length_c   1.000
_cell.angle_alpha   90.00
_cell.angle_beta   90.00
_cell.angle_gamma   90.00
#
_symmetry.space_group_name_H-M   'P 1'
#
loop_
_entity.id
_entity.type
_entity.pdbx_description
1 polymer ?
#
loop_
_entity_poly.entity_id
_entity_poly.type
_entity_poly.pdbx_seq_one_letter_code
_entity_poly.pdbx_strand_id
1 'polypeptide(L)'
;VDVIIGTSSSVNLKNAILDAAGTAARTAYNAELSKNLQPILISIPSGGLPCKKIFLIKWRPEQDEAKLRKSIADFISIAIIYVIEHGFTSVAFPAIGCGGHQCSTDLVITTM
;
A
#
# COMPACT_ATOMS: atom_id res chain seq x y z
N VAL A 1 -11.43 9.44 3.54
CA VAL A 1 -10.48 8.72 4.44
C VAL A 1 -9.22 9.54 4.58
N ASP A 2 -8.49 9.41 5.69
CA ASP A 2 -7.25 10.15 5.89
C ASP A 2 -6.11 9.54 5.06
N VAL A 3 -6.02 8.21 5.01
CA VAL A 3 -4.93 7.52 4.31
C VAL A 3 -5.46 6.52 3.30
N ILE A 4 -4.86 6.52 2.10
CA ILE A 4 -5.02 5.45 1.12
C ILE A 4 -3.80 4.55 1.18
N ILE A 5 -4.01 3.24 1.36
CA ILE A 5 -2.97 2.23 1.31
C ILE A 5 -2.87 1.66 -0.11
N GLY A 6 -1.65 1.40 -0.56
CA GLY A 6 -1.38 0.62 -1.75
C GLY A 6 -0.14 -0.24 -1.56
N THR A 7 0.17 -1.06 -2.57
CA THR A 7 1.45 -1.76 -2.60
C THR A 7 2.38 -1.15 -3.65
N SER A 8 3.65 -0.98 -3.29
CA SER A 8 4.69 -0.51 -4.21
C SER A 8 5.05 -1.56 -5.27
N SER A 9 4.67 -2.83 -5.04
CA SER A 9 5.00 -3.97 -5.90
C SER A 9 3.97 -4.24 -6.99
N SER A 10 2.75 -3.69 -6.89
CA SER A 10 1.73 -3.78 -7.96
C SER A 10 1.92 -2.64 -8.95
N VAL A 11 2.24 -2.97 -10.21
CA VAL A 11 2.39 -1.96 -11.28
C VAL A 11 1.07 -1.22 -11.51
N ASN A 12 -0.04 -1.95 -11.64
CA ASN A 12 -1.33 -1.38 -12.00
C ASN A 12 -1.89 -0.47 -10.90
N LEU A 13 -1.96 -0.97 -9.66
CA LEU A 13 -2.51 -0.19 -8.55
C LEU A 13 -1.64 1.02 -8.22
N LYS A 14 -0.31 0.84 -8.16
CA LYS A 14 0.62 1.94 -7.91
C LYS A 14 0.46 3.04 -8.97
N ASN A 15 0.45 2.66 -10.25
CA ASN A 15 0.34 3.66 -11.32
C ASN A 15 -1.00 4.37 -11.27
N ALA A 16 -2.12 3.65 -11.06
CA ALA A 16 -3.43 4.26 -10.92
C ALA A 16 -3.49 5.28 -9.77
N ILE A 17 -2.91 4.95 -8.60
CA ILE A 17 -2.83 5.88 -7.46
C ILE A 17 -1.97 7.10 -7.83
N LEU A 18 -0.79 6.89 -8.41
CA LEU A 18 0.12 7.98 -8.78
C LEU A 18 -0.44 8.88 -9.88
N ASP A 19 -1.17 8.33 -10.85
CA ASP A 19 -1.82 9.07 -11.93
C ASP A 19 -2.96 9.93 -11.38
N ALA A 20 -3.79 9.36 -10.50
CA ALA A 20 -4.87 10.11 -9.86
C ALA A 20 -4.37 11.18 -8.87
N ALA A 21 -3.27 10.90 -8.15
CA ALA A 21 -2.63 11.87 -7.25
C ALA A 21 -1.86 12.96 -8.01
N GLY A 22 -1.38 12.67 -9.22
CA GLY A 22 -0.71 13.61 -10.10
C GLY A 22 0.80 13.76 -9.87
N THR A 23 1.40 14.71 -10.60
CA THR A 23 2.86 14.86 -10.75
C THR A 23 3.59 15.01 -9.42
N ALA A 24 3.05 15.79 -8.47
CA ALA A 24 3.70 16.01 -7.18
C ALA A 24 3.89 14.70 -6.38
N ALA A 25 2.89 13.82 -6.39
CA ALA A 25 2.96 12.52 -5.73
C ALA A 25 3.97 11.59 -6.43
N ARG A 26 4.00 11.61 -7.77
CA ARG A 26 4.97 10.84 -8.58
C ARG A 26 6.40 11.30 -8.34
N THR A 27 6.65 12.61 -8.28
CA THR A 27 7.96 13.16 -7.96
C THR A 27 8.41 12.76 -6.55
N ALA A 28 7.52 12.85 -5.55
CA ALA A 28 7.83 12.40 -4.20
C ALA A 28 8.14 10.90 -4.14
N TYR A 29 7.36 10.07 -4.84
CA TYR A 29 7.61 8.63 -4.95
C TYR A 29 9.00 8.33 -5.53
N ASN A 30 9.36 8.99 -6.64
CA ASN A 30 10.66 8.80 -7.28
C ASN A 30 11.81 9.29 -6.40
N ALA A 31 11.63 10.41 -5.71
CA ALA A 31 12.64 10.95 -4.78
C ALA A 31 12.91 9.97 -3.62
N GLU A 32 11.87 9.32 -3.09
CA GLU A 32 12.04 8.29 -2.06
C GLU A 32 12.79 7.05 -2.58
N LEU A 33 12.48 6.60 -3.82
CA LEU A 33 13.21 5.51 -4.46
C LEU A 33 14.69 5.84 -4.74
N SER A 34 15.01 7.09 -5.04
CA SER A 34 16.39 7.53 -5.23
C SER A 34 17.20 7.52 -3.92
N LYS A 35 16.54 7.69 -2.77
CA LYS A 35 17.20 7.63 -1.44
C LYS A 35 17.37 6.19 -0.95
N ASN A 36 16.37 5.35 -1.20
CA ASN A 36 16.37 3.95 -0.81
C ASN A 36 15.78 3.12 -1.96
N LEU A 37 16.58 2.22 -2.53
CA LEU A 37 16.16 1.40 -3.67
C LEU A 37 15.09 0.34 -3.30
N GLN A 38 14.97 -0.01 -2.02
CA GLN A 38 14.04 -1.04 -1.54
C GLN A 38 13.34 -0.65 -0.22
N PRO A 39 12.58 0.45 -0.20
CA PRO A 39 11.88 0.89 0.99
C PRO A 39 10.73 -0.06 1.31
N ILE A 40 10.53 -0.35 2.60
CA ILE A 40 9.38 -1.13 3.07
C ILE A 40 8.10 -0.32 2.91
N LEU A 41 8.14 0.99 3.19
CA LEU A 41 7.03 1.91 3.03
C LEU A 41 7.51 3.18 2.35
N ILE A 42 6.72 3.67 1.40
CA ILE A 42 6.90 4.97 0.76
C ILE A 42 5.71 5.86 1.12
N SER A 43 6.00 7.00 1.76
CA SER A 43 5.01 7.96 2.24
C SER A 43 4.97 9.17 1.32
N ILE A 44 3.87 9.38 0.60
CA ILE A 44 3.76 10.44 -0.42
C ILE A 44 2.55 11.35 -0.13
N PRO A 45 2.59 12.61 -0.59
CA PRO A 45 1.43 13.51 -0.50
C PRO A 45 0.23 12.96 -1.30
N SER A 46 -0.98 13.35 -0.90
CA SER A 46 -2.23 12.94 -1.56
C SER A 46 -2.41 13.53 -2.96
N GLY A 47 -1.84 14.70 -3.21
CA GLY A 47 -1.98 15.40 -4.49
C GLY A 47 -3.44 15.68 -4.82
N GLY A 48 -3.90 15.21 -5.99
CA GLY A 48 -5.29 15.38 -6.45
C GLY A 48 -6.33 14.47 -5.77
N LEU A 49 -5.91 13.51 -4.94
CA LEU A 49 -6.84 12.58 -4.27
C LEU A 49 -7.43 13.19 -2.98
N PRO A 50 -8.71 12.95 -2.67
CA PRO A 50 -9.37 13.43 -1.45
C PRO A 50 -8.98 12.60 -0.22
N CYS A 51 -7.68 12.59 0.11
CA CYS A 51 -7.09 12.03 1.33
C CYS A 51 -5.99 12.97 1.85
N LYS A 52 -5.45 12.68 3.04
CA LYS A 52 -4.34 13.44 3.64
C LYS A 52 -2.98 12.87 3.23
N LYS A 53 -2.89 11.55 3.06
CA LYS A 53 -1.63 10.85 2.77
C LYS A 53 -1.86 9.56 1.99
N ILE A 54 -0.83 9.10 1.29
CA ILE A 54 -0.79 7.80 0.61
C ILE A 54 0.42 7.04 1.12
N PHE A 55 0.21 5.78 1.51
CA PHE A 55 1.29 4.85 1.87
C PHE A 55 1.36 3.71 0.86
N LEU A 56 2.52 3.54 0.23
CA LEU A 56 2.80 2.44 -0.68
C LEU A 56 3.77 1.46 0.00
N ILE A 57 3.26 0.31 0.40
CA ILE A 57 3.99 -0.70 1.18
C ILE A 57 4.50 -1.81 0.28
N LYS A 58 5.75 -2.21 0.45
CA LYS A 58 6.33 -3.35 -0.25
C LYS A 58 5.69 -4.64 0.25
N TRP A 59 5.18 -5.44 -0.68
CA TRP A 59 4.53 -6.71 -0.36
C TRP A 59 4.65 -7.67 -1.54
N ARG A 60 4.75 -8.96 -1.23
CA ARG A 60 4.70 -10.04 -2.21
C ARG A 60 3.90 -11.20 -1.62
N PRO A 61 3.16 -11.95 -2.46
CA PRO A 61 2.46 -13.14 -2.00
C PRO A 61 3.47 -14.23 -1.63
N GLU A 62 3.13 -14.99 -0.60
CA GLU A 62 3.77 -16.26 -0.28
C GLU A 62 2.98 -17.41 -0.90
N GLN A 63 3.65 -18.52 -1.22
CA GLN A 63 2.99 -19.67 -1.87
C GLN A 63 2.23 -20.55 -0.86
N ASP A 64 2.76 -20.70 0.35
CA ASP A 64 2.12 -21.45 1.42
C ASP A 64 0.98 -20.62 2.04
N GLU A 65 -0.16 -21.26 2.29
CA GLU A 65 -1.36 -20.56 2.77
C GLU A 65 -1.14 -19.85 4.11
N ALA A 66 -0.51 -20.52 5.07
CA ALA A 66 -0.27 -19.95 6.39
C ALA A 66 0.72 -18.77 6.31
N LYS A 67 1.76 -18.89 5.48
CA LYS A 67 2.70 -17.79 5.21
C LYS A 67 2.05 -16.63 4.47
N LEU A 68 1.12 -16.90 3.53
CA LEU A 68 0.37 -15.87 2.82
C LEU A 68 -0.53 -15.09 3.77
N ARG A 69 -1.26 -15.80 4.64
CA ARG A 69 -2.07 -15.16 5.68
C ARG A 69 -1.22 -14.27 6.58
N LYS A 70 -0.08 -14.79 7.03
CA LYS A 70 0.87 -14.02 7.83
C LYS A 70 1.39 -12.79 7.09
N SER A 71 1.77 -12.91 5.81
CA SER A 71 2.31 -11.77 5.06
C SER A 71 1.26 -10.68 4.80
N ILE A 72 -0.02 -11.04 4.65
CA ILE A 72 -1.13 -10.09 4.58
C ILE A 72 -1.33 -9.40 5.94
N ALA A 73 -1.32 -10.15 7.04
CA ALA A 73 -1.44 -9.58 8.38
C ALA A 73 -0.27 -8.64 8.74
N ASP A 74 0.96 -8.99 8.35
CA ASP A 74 2.15 -8.16 8.52
C ASP A 74 2.03 -6.86 7.71
N PHE A 75 1.54 -6.93 6.46
CA PHE A 75 1.26 -5.75 5.63
C PHE A 75 0.26 -4.80 6.28
N ILE A 76 -0.85 -5.32 6.79
CA ILE A 76 -1.87 -4.53 7.48
C ILE A 76 -1.31 -3.92 8.75
N SER A 77 -0.57 -4.70 9.53
CA SER A 77 0.04 -4.24 10.79
C SER A 77 0.99 -3.07 10.54
N ILE A 78 1.84 -3.15 9.51
CA ILE A 78 2.70 -2.03 9.09
C ILE A 78 1.84 -0.82 8.75
N ALA A 79 0.81 -0.97 7.92
CA ALA A 79 -0.05 0.16 7.55
C ALA A 79 -0.70 0.83 8.77
N ILE A 80 -1.25 0.05 9.69
CA ILE A 80 -1.94 0.54 10.89
C ILE A 80 -0.96 1.25 11.82
N ILE A 81 0.23 0.69 12.06
CA ILE A 81 1.27 1.34 12.89
C ILE A 81 1.57 2.74 12.35
N TYR A 82 1.85 2.87 11.05
CA TYR A 82 2.15 4.17 10.45
C TYR A 82 0.96 5.13 10.48
N VAL A 83 -0.27 4.64 10.30
CA VAL A 83 -1.49 5.46 10.41
C VAL A 83 -1.61 6.05 11.82
N ILE A 84 -1.41 5.23 12.85
CA ILE A 84 -1.48 5.64 14.26
C ILE A 84 -0.35 6.62 14.61
N GLU A 85 0.90 6.29 14.25
CA GLU A 85 2.07 7.12 14.54
C GLU A 85 1.96 8.54 13.96
N HIS A 86 1.27 8.68 12.83
CA HIS A 86 1.06 9.98 12.18
C HIS A 86 -0.26 10.67 12.59
N GLY A 87 -1.00 10.11 13.55
CA GLY A 87 -2.23 10.69 14.09
C GLY A 87 -3.40 10.68 13.10
N PHE A 88 -3.41 9.77 12.13
CA PHE A 88 -4.53 9.60 11.22
C PHE A 88 -5.63 8.73 11.83
N THR A 89 -6.88 9.01 11.48
CA THR A 89 -8.07 8.42 12.13
C THR A 89 -8.87 7.50 11.23
N SER A 90 -8.59 7.50 9.92
CA SER A 90 -9.28 6.64 8.95
C SER A 90 -8.36 6.20 7.81
N VAL A 91 -8.50 4.95 7.37
CA VAL A 91 -7.66 4.36 6.34
C VAL A 91 -8.51 3.52 5.38
N ALA A 92 -8.15 3.51 4.10
CA ALA A 92 -8.73 2.62 3.10
C ALA A 92 -7.69 1.60 2.60
N PHE A 93 -8.06 0.33 2.62
CA PHE A 93 -7.27 -0.76 2.06
C PHE A 93 -7.85 -1.24 0.72
N PRO A 94 -7.00 -1.55 -0.26
CA PRO A 94 -7.41 -2.27 -1.46
C PRO A 94 -7.44 -3.78 -1.17
N ALA A 95 -8.04 -4.56 -2.07
CA ALA A 95 -7.93 -6.02 -2.04
C ALA A 95 -6.51 -6.46 -2.44
N ILE A 96 -5.63 -6.63 -1.45
CA ILE A 96 -4.22 -6.98 -1.66
C ILE A 96 -4.11 -8.40 -2.25
N GLY A 97 -3.28 -8.57 -3.28
CA GLY A 97 -3.01 -9.89 -3.89
C GLY A 97 -4.07 -10.40 -4.87
N CYS A 98 -5.32 -9.91 -4.83
CA CYS A 98 -6.40 -10.39 -5.71
C CYS A 98 -6.24 -10.00 -7.20
N GLY A 99 -5.30 -9.12 -7.53
CA GLY A 99 -5.01 -8.72 -8.91
C GLY A 99 -4.07 -9.71 -9.61
N GLY A 100 -2.95 -9.22 -10.14
CA GLY A 100 -1.99 -10.04 -10.89
C GLY A 100 -1.34 -11.20 -10.11
N HIS A 101 -1.51 -11.25 -8.79
CA HIS A 101 -1.04 -12.37 -7.95
C HIS A 101 -2.10 -13.47 -7.75
N GLN A 102 -3.36 -13.23 -8.15
CA GLN A 102 -4.45 -14.22 -8.13
C GLN A 102 -4.63 -14.92 -6.76
N CYS A 103 -4.36 -14.21 -5.67
CA CYS A 103 -4.65 -14.74 -4.33
C CYS A 103 -6.15 -15.01 -4.19
N SER A 104 -6.52 -16.08 -3.50
CA SER A 104 -7.93 -16.38 -3.19
C SER A 104 -8.59 -15.22 -2.47
N THR A 105 -9.72 -14.75 -2.99
CA THR A 105 -10.50 -13.65 -2.41
C THR A 105 -11.00 -14.01 -1.02
N ASP A 106 -11.45 -15.25 -0.81
CA ASP A 106 -11.94 -15.71 0.50
C ASP A 106 -10.83 -15.70 1.54
N LEU A 107 -9.63 -16.13 1.15
CA LEU A 107 -8.46 -16.08 2.03
C LEU A 107 -8.10 -14.65 2.39
N VAL A 108 -8.02 -13.76 1.40
CA VAL A 108 -7.68 -12.36 1.61
C VAL A 108 -8.71 -11.71 2.53
N ILE A 109 -10.00 -11.81 2.23
CA ILE A 109 -11.08 -11.21 3.04
C ILE A 109 -11.10 -11.75 4.47
N THR A 110 -10.86 -13.05 4.66
CA THR A 110 -10.85 -13.64 6.02
C THR A 110 -9.61 -13.24 6.83
N THR A 111 -8.55 -12.80 6.16
CA THR A 111 -7.28 -12.43 6.82
C THR A 111 -7.21 -10.93 7.12
N MET A 112 -7.83 -10.11 6.27
CA MET A 112 -7.86 -8.66 6.41
C MET A 112 -8.83 -8.21 7.50
#